data_AF-A0A8E2E0C4-F1
#
_entry.id   AF-A0A8E2E0C4-F1
#
_cell.length_a   1.000
_cell.length_b   1.000
_cell.length_c   1.000
_cell.angle_alpha   90.00
_cell.angle_beta   90.00
_cell.angle_gamma   90.00
#
_symmetry.space_group_name_H-M   'P 1'
#
loop_
_entity.id
_entity.type
_entity.pdbx_description
1 polymer ?
#
loop_
_entity_poly.entity_id
_entity_poly.type
_entity_poly.pdbx_seq_one_letter_code
_entity_poly.pdbx_strand_id
1 'polypeptide(L)'
;MVAHEISTQIADDNEKLKSKASETFGSEFNDAHTEVDPKWTYYYTDMVPSHTKDRIVIFRAQPPSKQLGCVRVRDKHDITKTIWDSVGKEGIYMGDVPAGCPFEAMLVEVKLITPK
;
A
#
# COMPACT_ATOMS: atom_id res chain seq x y z
N MET A 1 -9.46 8.94 0.71
CA MET A 1 -9.18 7.49 0.71
C MET A 1 -8.90 7.06 2.15
N VAL A 2 -9.22 5.82 2.50
CA VAL A 2 -9.07 5.30 3.87
C VAL A 2 -8.22 4.03 3.82
N ALA A 3 -7.34 3.85 4.80
CA ALA A 3 -6.59 2.62 4.98
C ALA A 3 -7.47 1.57 5.68
N HIS A 4 -7.50 0.35 5.16
CA HIS A 4 -8.26 -0.76 5.71
C HIS A 4 -7.33 -1.73 6.43
N GLU A 5 -7.64 -2.03 7.69
CA GLU A 5 -6.86 -3.01 8.46
C GLU A 5 -7.12 -4.43 7.95
N ILE A 6 -6.07 -5.23 7.86
CA ILE A 6 -6.13 -6.64 7.48
C ILE A 6 -5.33 -7.50 8.45
N SER A 7 -5.67 -8.79 8.50
CA SER A 7 -4.94 -9.75 9.31
C SER A 7 -3.65 -10.21 8.61
N THR A 8 -2.69 -10.67 9.40
CA THR A 8 -1.46 -11.31 8.90
C THR A 8 -1.76 -12.51 7.99
N GLN A 9 -2.81 -13.27 8.28
CA GLN A 9 -3.23 -14.42 7.46
C GLN A 9 -3.66 -14.01 6.05
N ILE A 10 -4.18 -12.79 5.87
CA ILE A 10 -4.51 -12.23 4.55
C ILE A 10 -3.24 -11.68 3.92
N ALA A 11 -2.42 -10.92 4.66
CA ALA A 11 -1.26 -10.22 4.11
C ALA A 11 -0.12 -11.15 3.61
N ASP A 12 0.01 -12.33 4.21
CA ASP A 12 1.04 -13.31 3.87
C ASP A 12 0.59 -14.34 2.80
N ASP A 13 -0.68 -14.30 2.38
CA ASP A 13 -1.25 -15.20 1.37
C ASP A 13 -1.71 -14.38 0.17
N ASN A 14 -0.96 -14.45 -0.94
CA ASN A 14 -1.19 -13.59 -2.10
C ASN A 14 -2.59 -13.76 -2.72
N GLU A 15 -3.17 -14.96 -2.67
CA GLU A 15 -4.49 -15.21 -3.23
C GLU A 15 -5.58 -14.61 -2.34
N LYS A 16 -5.47 -14.78 -1.01
CA LYS A 16 -6.37 -14.10 -0.07
C LYS A 16 -6.21 -12.58 -0.14
N LEU A 17 -5.00 -12.10 -0.34
CA LEU A 17 -4.71 -10.68 -0.41
C LEU A 17 -5.37 -10.03 -1.64
N LYS A 18 -5.26 -10.65 -2.83
CA LYS A 18 -5.96 -10.21 -4.04
C LYS A 18 -7.47 -10.25 -3.86
N SER A 19 -8.00 -11.35 -3.32
CA SER A 19 -9.42 -11.48 -3.04
C SER A 19 -9.92 -10.36 -2.13
N LYS A 20 -9.17 -10.05 -1.05
CA LYS A 20 -9.51 -8.96 -0.14
C LYS A 20 -9.40 -7.58 -0.79
N ALA A 21 -8.38 -7.35 -1.61
CA ALA A 21 -8.23 -6.12 -2.37
C ALA A 21 -9.40 -5.94 -3.35
N SER A 22 -9.83 -7.00 -4.01
CA SER A 22 -10.98 -6.97 -4.92
C SER A 22 -12.29 -6.65 -4.20
N GLU A 23 -12.50 -7.22 -3.02
CA GLU A 23 -13.68 -6.93 -2.20
C GLU A 23 -13.70 -5.47 -1.73
N THR A 24 -12.52 -4.92 -1.42
CA THR A 24 -12.38 -3.61 -0.76
C THR A 24 -12.34 -2.46 -1.76
N PHE A 25 -11.65 -2.63 -2.89
CA PHE A 25 -11.33 -1.54 -3.82
C PHE A 25 -11.94 -1.72 -5.21
N GLY A 26 -12.37 -2.94 -5.58
CA GLY A 26 -13.02 -3.20 -6.87
C GLY A 26 -12.47 -4.42 -7.61
N SER A 27 -13.28 -4.96 -8.52
CA SER A 27 -12.98 -6.20 -9.26
C SER A 27 -11.74 -6.15 -10.17
N GLU A 28 -11.24 -4.96 -10.49
CA GLU A 28 -9.99 -4.75 -11.23
C GLU A 28 -8.78 -5.33 -10.50
N PHE A 29 -8.86 -5.53 -9.19
CA PHE A 29 -7.82 -6.16 -8.37
C PHE A 29 -7.98 -7.68 -8.22
N ASN A 30 -9.00 -8.29 -8.83
CA ASN A 30 -9.36 -9.69 -8.58
C ASN A 30 -8.37 -10.70 -9.16
N ASP A 31 -8.19 -10.87 -10.49
CA ASP A 31 -7.80 -12.26 -10.88
C ASP A 31 -7.11 -12.62 -12.22
N ALA A 32 -6.26 -11.79 -12.83
CA ALA A 32 -5.33 -12.32 -13.86
C ALA A 32 -4.17 -11.37 -14.20
N HIS A 33 -4.46 -10.09 -14.09
CA HIS A 33 -3.58 -9.02 -14.52
C HIS A 33 -3.07 -8.22 -13.34
N THR A 34 -2.86 -8.84 -12.17
CA THR A 34 -2.22 -8.17 -11.03
C THR A 34 -1.01 -8.97 -10.58
N GLU A 35 0.07 -8.27 -10.27
CA GLU A 35 1.27 -8.80 -9.65
C GLU A 35 1.31 -8.33 -8.20
N VAL A 36 1.54 -9.28 -7.30
CA VAL A 36 1.80 -8.99 -5.89
C VAL A 36 3.29 -9.09 -5.68
N ASP A 37 3.87 -8.11 -5.00
CA ASP A 37 5.28 -8.17 -4.64
C ASP A 37 5.58 -9.48 -3.90
N PRO A 38 6.60 -10.25 -4.34
CA PRO A 38 6.86 -11.59 -3.80
C PRO A 38 7.35 -11.55 -2.34
N LYS A 39 7.81 -10.38 -1.87
CA LYS A 39 8.33 -10.16 -0.53
C LYS A 39 7.96 -8.77 -0.03
N TRP A 40 7.94 -8.64 1.29
CA TRP A 40 7.92 -7.33 1.92
C TRP A 40 9.23 -6.59 1.65
N THR A 41 9.12 -5.32 1.27
CA THR A 41 10.27 -4.42 1.08
C THR A 41 10.28 -3.40 2.21
N TYR A 42 11.41 -3.31 2.90
CA TYR A 42 11.61 -2.32 3.94
C TYR A 42 11.98 -0.97 3.35
N TYR A 43 11.29 0.08 3.81
CA TYR A 43 11.57 1.46 3.48
C TYR A 43 11.89 2.25 4.75
N TYR A 44 13.08 2.84 4.80
CA TYR A 44 13.47 3.72 5.91
C TYR A 44 12.83 5.09 5.74
N THR A 45 13.06 5.73 4.59
CA THR A 45 12.39 6.97 4.15
C THR A 45 12.61 7.10 2.65
N ASP A 46 11.62 6.70 1.87
CA ASP A 46 11.75 6.66 0.41
C ASP A 46 10.48 7.16 -0.27
N MET A 47 10.67 7.82 -1.41
CA MET A 47 9.58 8.14 -2.32
C MET A 47 9.44 7.02 -3.35
N VAL A 48 8.38 6.23 -3.23
CA VAL A 48 8.03 5.22 -4.22
C VAL A 48 7.43 5.91 -5.45
N PRO A 49 8.00 5.74 -6.66
CA PRO A 49 7.53 6.39 -7.87
C PRO A 49 6.07 6.10 -8.19
N SER A 50 5.45 6.99 -8.96
CA SER A 50 4.11 6.80 -9.47
C SER A 50 4.05 5.64 -10.47
N HIS A 51 2.84 5.12 -10.67
CA HIS A 51 2.56 4.08 -11.64
C HIS A 51 1.45 4.54 -12.59
N THR A 52 1.41 4.00 -13.80
CA THR A 52 0.41 4.38 -14.82
C THR A 52 -0.99 3.87 -14.53
N LYS A 53 -1.12 2.92 -13.61
CA LYS A 53 -2.38 2.32 -13.14
C LYS A 53 -2.47 2.44 -11.62
N ASP A 54 -3.70 2.42 -11.11
CA ASP A 54 -3.98 2.36 -9.67
C ASP A 54 -3.27 1.14 -9.05
N ARG A 55 -2.81 1.27 -7.81
CA ARG A 55 -2.12 0.21 -7.08
C ARG A 55 -2.67 0.12 -5.67
N ILE A 56 -2.63 -1.06 -5.08
CA ILE A 56 -2.85 -1.20 -3.65
C ILE A 56 -1.51 -1.27 -2.95
N VAL A 57 -1.31 -0.41 -1.95
CA VAL A 57 -0.19 -0.47 -1.03
C VAL A 57 -0.62 -1.21 0.22
N ILE A 58 0.13 -2.25 0.57
CA ILE A 58 -0.02 -3.00 1.82
C ILE A 58 1.18 -2.64 2.66
N PHE A 59 0.96 -2.20 3.88
CA PHE A 59 2.04 -1.73 4.74
C PHE A 59 1.84 -2.10 6.20
N ARG A 60 2.96 -2.22 6.91
CA ARG A 60 3.00 -2.39 8.36
C ARG A 60 4.19 -1.64 8.95
N ALA A 61 4.00 -1.06 10.14
CA ALA A 61 5.08 -0.40 10.86
C ALA A 61 6.13 -1.44 11.31
N GLN A 62 7.41 -1.07 11.25
CA GLN A 62 8.48 -1.95 11.69
C GLN A 62 8.57 -1.98 13.24
N PRO A 63 8.73 -3.16 13.87
CA PRO A 63 9.18 -3.23 15.27
C PRO A 63 10.63 -2.69 15.43
N PRO A 64 10.99 -2.03 16.55
CA PRO A 64 10.17 -1.71 17.72
C PRO A 64 9.28 -0.46 17.54
N SER A 65 9.49 0.27 16.45
CA SER A 65 8.85 1.53 16.10
C SER A 65 7.43 1.34 15.53
N LYS A 66 6.53 0.76 16.33
CA LYS A 66 5.13 0.53 15.93
C LYS A 66 4.33 1.81 15.67
N GLN A 67 4.85 2.98 16.07
CA GLN A 67 4.14 4.26 16.04
C GLN A 67 4.74 5.32 15.10
N LEU A 68 5.87 5.06 14.45
CA LEU A 68 6.48 6.03 13.51
C LEU A 68 6.31 5.65 12.04
N GLY A 69 5.77 4.45 11.76
CA GLY A 69 5.49 4.01 10.40
C GLY A 69 4.51 4.94 9.69
N CYS A 70 4.82 5.29 8.45
CA CYS A 70 4.03 6.22 7.66
C CYS A 70 4.00 5.84 6.18
N VAL A 71 2.81 5.91 5.59
CA VAL A 71 2.60 5.96 4.15
C VAL A 71 1.86 7.25 3.81
N ARG A 72 2.35 8.04 2.85
CA ARG A 72 1.67 9.25 2.34
C ARG A 72 1.61 9.25 0.84
N VAL A 73 0.41 9.20 0.26
CA VAL A 73 0.22 9.38 -1.18
C VAL A 73 0.15 10.86 -1.50
N ARG A 74 0.94 11.26 -2.50
CA ARG A 74 1.02 12.65 -2.99
C ARG A 74 0.18 12.81 -4.25
N ASP A 75 -0.32 14.03 -4.47
CA ASP A 75 -1.05 14.38 -5.67
C ASP A 75 -0.14 14.26 -6.91
N LYS A 76 -0.68 13.70 -8.00
CA LYS A 76 0.06 13.52 -9.26
C LYS A 76 0.50 14.82 -9.94
N HIS A 77 -0.19 15.93 -9.67
CA HIS A 77 0.12 17.24 -10.26
C HIS A 77 0.88 18.15 -9.30
N ASP A 78 0.86 17.84 -8.00
CA ASP A 78 1.53 18.62 -6.96
C ASP A 78 2.07 17.70 -5.86
N ILE A 79 3.38 17.42 -5.93
CA ILE A 79 4.04 16.52 -4.98
C ILE A 79 3.98 17.03 -3.52
N THR A 80 3.73 18.33 -3.30
CA THR A 80 3.63 18.90 -1.96
C THR A 80 2.27 18.61 -1.31
N LYS A 81 1.25 18.34 -2.12
CA LYS A 81 -0.10 18.05 -1.67
C LYS A 81 -0.26 16.58 -1.33
N THR A 82 -0.65 16.29 -0.09
CA THR A 82 -1.02 14.94 0.35
C THR A 82 -2.49 14.68 0.04
N ILE A 83 -2.80 13.56 -0.62
CA ILE A 83 -4.18 13.14 -0.90
C ILE A 83 -4.67 12.04 0.05
N TRP A 84 -3.73 11.30 0.64
CA TRP A 84 -3.99 10.31 1.68
C TRP A 84 -2.72 10.09 2.48
N ASP A 85 -2.86 9.96 3.80
CA ASP A 85 -1.80 9.49 4.67
C ASP A 85 -2.32 8.47 5.69
N SER A 86 -1.40 7.64 6.14
CA SER A 86 -1.60 6.73 7.26
C SER A 86 -0.34 6.78 8.10
N VAL A 87 -0.47 7.29 9.33
CA VAL A 87 0.65 7.56 10.24
C VAL A 87 0.40 6.88 11.58
N GLY A 88 1.43 6.25 12.14
CA GLY A 88 1.41 5.73 13.50
C GLY A 88 0.38 4.63 13.74
N LYS A 89 0.07 3.87 12.69
CA LYS A 89 -0.88 2.76 12.76
C LYS A 89 -0.18 1.48 13.22
N GLU A 90 -0.77 0.82 14.21
CA GLU A 90 -0.37 -0.51 14.66
C GLU A 90 -1.16 -1.57 13.88
N GLY A 91 -0.48 -2.53 13.26
CA GLY A 91 -1.13 -3.58 12.46
C GLY A 91 -0.68 -3.56 10.99
N ILE A 92 -1.45 -4.24 10.15
CA ILE A 92 -1.21 -4.33 8.70
C ILE A 92 -2.40 -3.67 8.01
N TYR A 93 -2.11 -2.78 7.07
CA TYR A 93 -3.11 -1.99 6.38
C TYR A 93 -2.96 -2.12 4.88
N MET A 94 -4.07 -2.00 4.17
CA MET A 94 -4.13 -1.82 2.72
C MET A 94 -4.75 -0.48 2.38
N GLY A 95 -4.24 0.19 1.35
CA GLY A 95 -4.80 1.45 0.85
C GLY A 95 -4.59 1.57 -0.66
N ASP A 96 -5.45 2.35 -1.29
CA ASP A 96 -5.36 2.64 -2.72
C ASP A 96 -4.37 3.78 -3.00
N VAL A 97 -3.60 3.61 -4.08
CA VAL A 97 -2.66 4.58 -4.64
C VAL A 97 -3.08 4.83 -6.08
N PRO A 98 -3.78 5.95 -6.36
CA PRO A 98 -4.29 6.24 -7.70
C PRO A 98 -3.18 6.41 -8.75
N ALA A 99 -3.53 6.17 -10.00
CA ALA A 99 -2.66 6.33 -11.15
C ALA A 99 -2.02 7.72 -11.21
N GLY A 100 -0.72 7.74 -11.50
CA GLY A 100 0.10 8.94 -11.52
C GLY A 100 0.52 9.46 -10.14
N CYS A 101 -0.01 8.92 -9.05
CA CYS A 101 0.35 9.35 -7.70
C CYS A 101 1.55 8.57 -7.16
N PRO A 102 2.64 9.24 -6.75
CA PRO A 102 3.71 8.60 -5.97
C PRO A 102 3.31 8.55 -4.49
N PHE A 103 4.06 7.79 -3.70
CA PHE A 103 3.86 7.78 -2.26
C PHE A 103 5.16 7.70 -1.48
N GLU A 104 5.18 8.38 -0.34
CA GLU A 104 6.25 8.32 0.63
C GLU A 104 6.03 7.13 1.56
N ALA A 105 7.06 6.32 1.78
CA ALA A 105 7.08 5.22 2.73
C ALA A 105 8.21 5.45 3.74
N MET A 106 7.88 5.52 5.02
CA MET A 106 8.83 5.82 6.08
C MET A 106 8.66 4.85 7.25
N LEU A 107 9.73 4.15 7.61
CA LEU A 107 9.80 3.16 8.69
C LEU A 107 8.72 2.07 8.60
N VAL A 108 8.43 1.63 7.38
CA VAL A 108 7.41 0.61 7.08
C VAL A 108 7.99 -0.49 6.21
N GLU A 109 7.39 -1.68 6.34
CA GLU A 109 7.49 -2.71 5.32
C GLU A 109 6.29 -2.60 4.40
N VAL A 110 6.53 -2.69 3.08
CA VAL A 110 5.51 -2.55 2.04
C VAL A 110 5.49 -3.76 1.12
N LYS A 111 4.28 -4.15 0.72
CA LYS A 111 3.99 -4.97 -0.47
C LYS A 111 3.05 -4.19 -1.37
N LEU A 112 3.22 -4.28 -2.68
CA LEU A 112 2.30 -3.70 -3.66
C LEU A 112 1.47 -4.80 -4.34
N ILE A 113 0.22 -4.47 -4.64
CA ILE A 113 -0.57 -5.13 -5.69
C ILE A 113 -0.62 -4.14 -6.85
N THR A 114 0.00 -4.52 -7.96
CA THR A 114 0.09 -3.68 -9.15
C THR A 114 -0.60 -4.37 -10.32
N PRO A 115 -1.51 -3.70 -11.04
CA PRO A 115 -2.03 -4.25 -12.29
C PRO A 115 -0.94 -4.33 -13.37
N LYS A 116 -0.75 -5.50 -13.98
CA LYS A 116 -0.03 -5.75 -15.23
C LYS A 116 -0.61 -4.90 -16.36
#